data_AF-A0A1E7WJJ2-F1
#
_entry.id   AF-A0A1E7WJJ2-F1
#
_cell.length_a   1.000
_cell.length_b   1.000
_cell.length_c   1.000
_cell.angle_alpha   90.00
_cell.angle_beta   90.00
_cell.angle_gamma   90.00
#
_symmetry.space_group_name_H-M   'P 1'
#
loop_
_entity.id
_entity.type
_entity.pdbx_description
1 polymer ?
#
loop_
_entity_poly.entity_id
_entity_poly.type
_entity_poly.pdbx_seq_one_letter_code
_entity_poly.pdbx_strand_id
1 'polypeptide(L)'
;MDMNTRHLENEAKALSGEVFGAMINLSGRRRFTSQRIVLYAVLASQGQDDAVAIAREALGLFRGAHKALLTDADGLPGVFCAELREAYFGKLAGDREIAAFAEQADRTLAAISHGSGAAASLLAELVRLTTPTLAILNQITAVYEEQAKLHARLMKKQLRGVITDIEKINKQARMVAFNARVVAARAGQAGREFAVVAGVLSGITDEIDQMVTTALAAAA
;
A
#
# COMPACT_ATOMS: atom_id res chain seq x y z
N MET A 1 32.71 -6.42 -5.90
CA MET A 1 31.28 -6.07 -5.87
C MET A 1 30.76 -6.49 -4.51
N ASP A 2 30.62 -5.51 -3.62
CA ASP A 2 30.39 -5.72 -2.19
C ASP A 2 29.04 -6.38 -1.89
N MET A 3 29.05 -7.36 -0.98
CA MET A 3 27.84 -7.94 -0.42
C MET A 3 26.97 -6.92 0.34
N ASN A 4 27.54 -5.77 0.71
CA ASN A 4 26.82 -4.70 1.42
C ASN A 4 25.90 -3.88 0.50
N THR A 5 26.21 -3.77 -0.79
CA THR A 5 25.35 -3.09 -1.78
C THR A 5 24.09 -3.90 -2.11
N ARG A 6 24.15 -5.24 -2.03
CA ARG A 6 22.96 -6.10 -2.21
C ARG A 6 21.97 -6.01 -1.05
N HIS A 7 22.40 -5.67 0.16
CA HIS A 7 21.49 -5.48 1.29
C HIS A 7 20.67 -4.19 1.18
N LEU A 8 21.17 -3.19 0.45
CA LEU A 8 20.49 -1.92 0.16
C LEU A 8 19.58 -2.03 -1.07
N GLU A 9 19.92 -2.87 -2.06
CA GLU A 9 19.03 -3.17 -3.20
C GLU A 9 17.87 -4.11 -2.81
N ASN A 10 18.03 -4.91 -1.74
CA ASN A 10 16.99 -5.80 -1.17
C ASN A 10 16.18 -5.17 -0.03
N GLU A 11 16.25 -3.85 0.17
CA GLU A 11 15.12 -3.13 0.74
C GLU A 11 13.96 -3.23 -0.27
N ALA A 12 13.23 -4.35 -0.24
CA ALA A 12 12.00 -4.52 -0.99
C ALA A 12 11.18 -3.24 -0.86
N LYS A 13 11.08 -2.46 -1.95
CA LYS A 13 10.41 -1.14 -2.06
C LYS A 13 9.46 -0.95 -0.88
N ALA A 14 9.90 -0.22 0.14
CA ALA A 14 9.25 -0.24 1.45
C ALA A 14 7.74 0.01 1.26
N LEU A 15 6.92 -0.97 1.63
CA LEU A 15 5.46 -0.91 1.51
C LEU A 15 4.95 0.27 2.35
N SER A 16 4.91 1.46 1.77
CA SER A 16 4.50 2.67 2.48
C SER A 16 2.98 2.83 2.44
N GLY A 17 2.45 3.68 3.32
CA GLY A 17 1.03 4.05 3.26
C GLY A 17 0.63 4.63 1.90
N GLU A 18 1.54 5.36 1.24
CA GLU A 18 1.33 5.90 -0.09
C GLU A 18 1.25 4.80 -1.16
N VAL A 19 2.13 3.79 -1.10
CA VAL A 19 2.11 2.64 -2.01
C VAL A 19 0.81 1.84 -1.86
N PHE A 20 0.36 1.59 -0.62
CA PHE A 20 -0.95 0.98 -0.38
C PHE A 20 -2.10 1.82 -0.93
N GLY A 21 -2.07 3.14 -0.71
CA GLY A 21 -3.06 4.06 -1.27
C GLY A 21 -3.11 4.01 -2.80
N ALA A 22 -1.95 3.98 -3.46
CA ALA A 22 -1.85 3.85 -4.91
C ALA A 22 -2.44 2.53 -5.42
N MET A 23 -2.14 1.39 -4.75
CA MET A 23 -2.67 0.08 -5.12
C MET A 23 -4.19 -0.01 -4.93
N ILE A 24 -4.72 0.50 -3.81
CA ILE A 24 -6.16 0.54 -3.54
C ILE A 24 -6.87 1.41 -4.58
N ASN A 25 -6.31 2.57 -4.92
CA ASN A 25 -6.85 3.43 -5.95
C ASN A 25 -6.84 2.78 -7.34
N LEU A 26 -5.76 2.09 -7.71
CA LEU A 26 -5.71 1.29 -8.96
C LEU A 26 -6.76 0.18 -8.96
N SER A 27 -6.92 -0.53 -7.85
CA SER A 27 -7.92 -1.59 -7.74
C SER A 27 -9.34 -1.04 -7.83
N GLY A 28 -9.62 0.09 -7.18
CA GLY A 28 -10.88 0.82 -7.27
C GLY A 28 -11.17 1.33 -8.68
N ARG A 29 -10.16 1.89 -9.36
CA ARG A 29 -10.27 2.32 -10.77
C ARG A 29 -10.71 1.17 -11.67
N ARG A 30 -10.20 -0.06 -11.49
CA ARG A 30 -10.62 -1.22 -12.28
C ARG A 30 -12.12 -1.48 -12.19
N ARG A 31 -12.72 -1.40 -10.99
CA ARG A 31 -14.17 -1.57 -10.79
C ARG A 31 -14.99 -0.53 -11.54
N PHE A 32 -14.56 0.73 -11.48
CA PHE A 32 -15.22 1.81 -12.20
C PHE A 32 -15.08 1.64 -13.71
N THR A 33 -13.89 1.34 -14.19
CA THR A 33 -13.64 1.13 -15.62
C THR A 33 -14.35 -0.11 -16.17
N SER A 34 -14.49 -1.20 -15.41
CA SER A 34 -15.21 -2.40 -15.88
C SER A 34 -16.70 -2.11 -16.11
N GLN A 35 -17.32 -1.31 -15.24
CA GLN A 35 -18.71 -0.86 -15.44
C GLN A 35 -18.82 0.11 -16.63
N ARG A 36 -17.87 1.05 -16.77
CA ARG A 36 -17.83 1.97 -17.91
C ARG A 36 -17.68 1.24 -19.24
N ILE A 37 -16.81 0.24 -19.32
CA ILE A 37 -16.63 -0.60 -20.52
C ILE A 37 -17.97 -1.18 -20.97
N VAL A 38 -18.71 -1.77 -20.03
CA VAL A 38 -19.97 -2.46 -20.33
C VAL A 38 -21.06 -1.45 -20.71
N LEU A 39 -21.21 -0.36 -19.95
CA LEU A 39 -22.17 0.70 -20.25
C LEU A 39 -21.96 1.26 -21.65
N TYR A 40 -20.73 1.65 -21.99
CA TYR A 40 -20.44 2.24 -23.28
C TYR A 40 -20.43 1.21 -24.42
N ALA A 41 -20.21 -0.07 -24.15
CA ALA A 41 -20.45 -1.14 -25.13
C ALA A 41 -21.95 -1.28 -25.47
N VAL A 42 -22.84 -1.18 -24.46
CA VAL A 42 -24.29 -1.17 -24.68
C VAL A 42 -24.71 0.05 -25.50
N LEU A 43 -24.24 1.25 -25.12
CA LEU A 43 -24.55 2.49 -25.83
C LEU A 43 -24.03 2.48 -27.27
N ALA A 44 -22.83 1.93 -27.49
CA ALA A 44 -22.26 1.75 -28.83
C ALA A 44 -23.11 0.80 -29.68
N SER A 45 -23.67 -0.26 -29.09
CA SER A 45 -24.57 -1.18 -29.81
C SER A 45 -25.91 -0.53 -30.22
N GLN A 46 -26.29 0.57 -29.56
CA GLN A 46 -27.48 1.36 -29.87
C GLN A 46 -27.19 2.50 -30.86
N GLY A 47 -25.95 2.60 -31.36
CA GLY A 47 -25.55 3.62 -32.32
C GLY A 47 -25.26 4.99 -31.71
N GLN A 48 -24.98 5.08 -30.40
CA GLN A 48 -24.56 6.34 -29.80
C GLN A 48 -23.14 6.71 -30.27
N ASP A 49 -23.00 7.94 -30.74
CA ASP A 49 -21.72 8.52 -31.14
C ASP A 49 -20.70 8.49 -29.98
N ASP A 50 -19.41 8.35 -30.33
CA ASP A 50 -18.26 8.27 -29.42
C ASP A 50 -18.24 7.12 -28.40
N ALA A 51 -19.33 6.36 -28.25
CA ALA A 51 -19.43 5.32 -27.22
C ALA A 51 -18.36 4.22 -27.38
N VAL A 52 -18.03 3.83 -28.63
CA VAL A 52 -16.92 2.90 -28.90
C VAL A 52 -15.58 3.48 -28.41
N ALA A 53 -15.31 4.75 -28.69
CA ALA A 53 -14.06 5.40 -28.31
C ALA A 53 -13.91 5.45 -26.78
N ILE A 54 -14.97 5.86 -26.08
CA ILE A 54 -15.00 5.92 -24.62
C ILE A 54 -14.85 4.53 -23.99
N ALA A 55 -15.49 3.50 -24.56
CA ALA A 55 -15.34 2.13 -24.10
C ALA A 55 -13.90 1.61 -24.29
N ARG A 56 -13.26 1.92 -25.42
CA ARG A 56 -11.86 1.55 -25.69
C ARG A 56 -10.88 2.26 -24.75
N GLU A 57 -11.11 3.54 -24.46
CA GLU A 57 -10.32 4.28 -23.47
C GLU A 57 -10.45 3.62 -22.08
N ALA A 58 -11.67 3.34 -21.64
CA ALA A 58 -11.92 2.66 -20.37
C ALA A 58 -11.26 1.27 -20.31
N LEU A 59 -11.28 0.52 -21.42
CA LEU A 59 -10.59 -0.77 -21.54
C LEU A 59 -9.07 -0.62 -21.43
N GLY A 60 -8.50 0.42 -22.03
CA GLY A 60 -7.07 0.74 -21.89
C GLY A 60 -6.68 1.03 -20.45
N LEU A 61 -7.45 1.86 -19.76
CA LEU A 61 -7.26 2.17 -18.33
C LEU A 61 -7.40 0.92 -17.45
N PHE A 62 -8.38 0.07 -17.73
CA PHE A 62 -8.61 -1.18 -17.01
C PHE A 62 -7.39 -2.13 -17.15
N ARG A 63 -6.92 -2.36 -18.38
CA ARG A 63 -5.75 -3.20 -18.68
C ARG A 63 -4.48 -2.64 -18.04
N GLY A 64 -4.26 -1.33 -18.18
CA GLY A 64 -3.10 -0.65 -17.60
C GLY A 64 -3.06 -0.77 -16.08
N ALA A 65 -4.19 -0.52 -15.40
CA ALA A 65 -4.29 -0.67 -13.95
C ALA A 65 -4.11 -2.12 -13.50
N HIS A 66 -4.64 -3.10 -14.25
CA HIS A 66 -4.45 -4.51 -13.94
C HIS A 66 -2.99 -4.94 -14.07
N LYS A 67 -2.32 -4.57 -15.17
CA LYS A 67 -0.89 -4.84 -15.38
C LYS A 67 -0.03 -4.24 -14.27
N ALA A 68 -0.23 -2.95 -13.96
CA ALA A 68 0.54 -2.23 -12.93
C ALA A 68 0.45 -2.89 -11.55
N LEU A 69 -0.68 -3.52 -11.22
CA LEU A 69 -0.87 -4.22 -9.94
C LEU A 69 -0.22 -5.61 -9.88
N LEU A 70 0.14 -6.19 -11.02
CA LEU A 70 0.77 -7.51 -11.11
C LEU A 70 2.29 -7.44 -11.28
N THR A 71 2.78 -6.39 -11.96
CA THR A 71 4.21 -6.21 -12.24
C THR A 71 4.89 -5.40 -11.16
N ASP A 72 6.12 -5.77 -10.81
CA ASP A 72 7.02 -4.90 -10.05
C ASP A 72 7.57 -3.81 -10.98
N ALA A 73 6.86 -2.67 -11.03
CA ALA A 73 7.15 -1.53 -11.89
C ALA A 73 6.57 -0.24 -11.27
N ASP A 74 7.08 0.93 -11.68
CA ASP A 74 6.53 2.24 -11.31
C ASP A 74 6.32 2.46 -9.80
N GLY A 75 7.24 1.96 -8.99
CA GLY A 75 7.15 2.07 -7.52
C GLY A 75 6.14 1.13 -6.86
N LEU A 76 5.42 0.31 -7.64
CA LEU A 76 4.52 -0.71 -7.12
C LEU A 76 5.25 -2.05 -6.97
N PRO A 77 4.91 -2.85 -5.95
CA PRO A 77 5.60 -4.11 -5.64
C PRO A 77 5.02 -5.33 -6.38
N GLY A 78 4.05 -5.14 -7.28
CA GLY A 78 3.29 -6.23 -7.89
C GLY A 78 2.57 -7.10 -6.83
N VAL A 79 2.63 -8.42 -7.01
CA VAL A 79 2.05 -9.39 -6.07
C VAL A 79 3.02 -9.70 -4.93
N PHE A 80 2.89 -8.95 -3.83
CA PHE A 80 3.85 -8.96 -2.72
C PHE A 80 3.51 -9.88 -1.53
N CYS A 81 2.28 -10.41 -1.45
CA CYS A 81 1.87 -11.29 -0.34
C CYS A 81 1.16 -12.56 -0.83
N ALA A 82 1.04 -13.55 0.06
CA ALA A 82 0.44 -14.85 -0.25
C ALA A 82 -1.07 -14.71 -0.53
N GLU A 83 -1.76 -13.82 0.15
CA GLU A 83 -3.19 -13.57 0.00
C GLU A 83 -3.51 -12.95 -1.37
N LEU A 84 -2.67 -12.03 -1.86
CA LEU A 84 -2.79 -11.51 -3.22
C LEU A 84 -2.45 -12.58 -4.26
N ARG A 85 -1.45 -13.42 -3.99
CA ARG A 85 -1.12 -14.55 -4.87
C ARG A 85 -2.30 -15.53 -4.97
N GLU A 86 -2.96 -15.85 -3.87
CA GLU A 86 -4.15 -16.70 -3.86
C GLU A 86 -5.33 -16.02 -4.59
N ALA A 87 -5.53 -14.71 -4.39
CA ALA A 87 -6.60 -13.97 -5.06
C ALA A 87 -6.41 -13.89 -6.58
N TYR A 88 -5.17 -13.69 -7.06
CA TYR A 88 -4.90 -13.60 -8.50
C TYR A 88 -4.71 -14.95 -9.18
N PHE A 89 -4.02 -15.89 -8.54
CA PHE A 89 -3.54 -17.13 -9.18
C PHE A 89 -4.03 -18.42 -8.51
N GLY A 90 -4.73 -18.30 -7.38
CA GLY A 90 -5.31 -19.43 -6.66
C GLY A 90 -6.71 -19.77 -7.15
N LYS A 91 -7.59 -20.21 -6.24
CA LYS A 91 -8.93 -20.71 -6.59
C LYS A 91 -9.82 -19.67 -7.28
N LEU A 92 -9.64 -18.40 -6.95
CA LEU A 92 -10.40 -17.30 -7.55
C LEU A 92 -10.00 -17.07 -9.03
N ALA A 93 -8.79 -17.49 -9.42
CA ALA A 93 -8.21 -17.28 -10.74
C ALA A 93 -8.34 -15.82 -11.23
N GLY A 94 -8.20 -14.85 -10.31
CA GLY A 94 -8.54 -13.45 -10.55
C GLY A 94 -7.83 -12.83 -11.75
N ASP A 95 -6.55 -13.15 -11.98
CA ASP A 95 -5.80 -12.70 -13.16
C ASP A 95 -6.46 -13.20 -14.45
N ARG A 96 -6.68 -14.52 -14.54
CA ARG A 96 -7.30 -15.17 -15.71
C ARG A 96 -8.68 -14.59 -16.01
N GLU A 97 -9.54 -14.45 -15.01
CA GLU A 97 -10.91 -13.96 -15.19
C GLU A 97 -10.94 -12.48 -15.59
N ILE A 98 -10.06 -11.65 -15.00
CA ILE A 98 -9.94 -10.23 -15.36
C ILE A 98 -9.41 -10.08 -16.80
N ALA A 99 -8.41 -10.87 -17.18
CA ALA A 99 -7.87 -10.89 -18.53
C ALA A 99 -8.92 -11.36 -19.55
N ALA A 100 -9.68 -12.41 -19.23
CA ALA A 100 -10.76 -12.93 -20.07
C ALA A 100 -11.88 -11.90 -20.27
N PHE A 101 -12.28 -11.17 -19.21
CA PHE A 101 -13.22 -10.05 -19.32
C PHE A 101 -12.69 -8.97 -20.27
N ALA A 102 -11.41 -8.59 -20.15
CA ALA A 102 -10.81 -7.57 -21.01
C ALA A 102 -10.70 -8.02 -22.47
N GLU A 103 -10.47 -9.30 -22.72
CA GLU A 103 -10.46 -9.87 -24.08
C GLU A 103 -11.88 -9.92 -24.67
N GLN A 104 -12.88 -10.35 -23.89
CA GLN A 104 -14.27 -10.35 -24.32
C GLN A 104 -14.75 -8.92 -24.65
N ALA A 105 -14.38 -7.94 -23.83
CA ALA A 105 -14.69 -6.53 -24.08
C ALA A 105 -14.09 -6.04 -25.42
N ASP A 106 -12.83 -6.36 -25.69
CA ASP A 106 -12.14 -5.98 -26.93
C ASP A 106 -12.83 -6.56 -28.17
N ARG A 107 -13.16 -7.86 -28.11
CA ARG A 107 -13.87 -8.58 -29.17
C ARG A 107 -15.26 -7.99 -29.41
N THR A 108 -16.00 -7.68 -28.36
CA THR A 108 -17.32 -7.02 -28.45
C THR A 108 -17.21 -5.66 -29.12
N LEU A 109 -16.26 -4.83 -28.68
CA LEU A 109 -16.07 -3.48 -29.24
C LEU A 109 -15.62 -3.52 -30.70
N ALA A 110 -14.77 -4.47 -31.09
CA ALA A 110 -14.39 -4.70 -32.48
C ALA A 110 -15.60 -5.12 -33.33
N ALA A 111 -16.42 -6.07 -32.85
CA ALA A 111 -17.61 -6.52 -33.55
C ALA A 111 -18.64 -5.40 -33.74
N ILE A 112 -18.87 -4.56 -32.73
CA ILE A 112 -19.73 -3.38 -32.82
C ILE A 112 -19.18 -2.39 -33.86
N SER A 113 -17.87 -2.10 -33.81
CA SER A 113 -17.21 -1.15 -34.74
C SER A 113 -17.33 -1.59 -36.21
N HIS A 114 -17.33 -2.89 -36.46
CA HIS A 114 -17.41 -3.45 -37.82
C HIS A 114 -18.84 -3.80 -38.26
N GLY A 115 -19.86 -3.51 -37.44
CA GLY A 115 -21.25 -3.88 -37.76
C GLY A 115 -21.45 -5.40 -37.91
N SER A 116 -20.67 -6.20 -37.19
CA SER A 116 -20.72 -7.66 -37.28
C SER A 116 -22.03 -8.21 -36.70
N GLY A 117 -22.62 -9.20 -37.37
CA GLY A 117 -23.80 -9.93 -36.84
C GLY A 117 -23.55 -10.64 -35.50
N ALA A 118 -22.27 -10.86 -35.11
CA ALA A 118 -21.91 -11.42 -33.82
C ALA A 118 -21.89 -10.39 -32.67
N ALA A 119 -22.06 -9.09 -32.93
CA ALA A 119 -21.96 -8.04 -31.91
C ALA A 119 -22.96 -8.24 -30.76
N ALA A 120 -24.20 -8.61 -31.08
CA ALA A 120 -25.26 -8.80 -30.07
C ALA A 120 -24.95 -9.97 -29.12
N SER A 121 -24.46 -11.10 -29.63
CA SER A 121 -24.12 -12.26 -28.80
C SER A 121 -22.88 -12.01 -27.93
N LEU A 122 -21.86 -11.35 -28.48
CA LEU A 122 -20.66 -10.96 -27.75
C LEU A 122 -20.97 -9.93 -26.63
N LEU A 123 -21.88 -8.99 -26.90
CA LEU A 123 -22.34 -8.03 -25.90
C LEU A 123 -23.12 -8.70 -24.77
N ALA A 124 -24.04 -9.61 -25.09
CA ALA A 124 -24.79 -10.36 -24.09
C ALA A 124 -23.84 -11.13 -23.15
N GLU A 125 -22.80 -11.73 -23.72
CA GLU A 125 -21.76 -12.41 -22.95
C GLU A 125 -20.94 -11.45 -22.07
N LEU A 126 -20.55 -10.29 -22.61
CA LEU A 126 -19.84 -9.26 -21.83
C LEU A 126 -20.67 -8.77 -20.63
N VAL A 127 -21.97 -8.53 -20.82
CA VAL A 127 -22.90 -8.17 -19.75
C VAL A 127 -22.97 -9.28 -18.69
N ARG A 128 -23.05 -10.55 -19.11
CA ARG A 128 -23.06 -11.72 -18.21
C ARG A 128 -21.80 -11.82 -17.35
N LEU A 129 -20.63 -11.51 -17.92
CA LEU A 129 -19.35 -11.54 -17.20
C LEU A 129 -19.15 -10.35 -16.25
N THR A 130 -19.97 -9.30 -16.35
CA THR A 130 -19.78 -8.06 -15.59
C THR A 130 -19.89 -8.29 -14.08
N THR A 131 -20.95 -8.96 -13.63
CA THR A 131 -21.21 -9.19 -12.20
C THR A 131 -20.15 -10.11 -11.57
N PRO A 132 -19.78 -11.26 -12.16
CA PRO A 132 -18.66 -12.07 -11.68
C PRO A 132 -17.33 -11.31 -11.62
N THR A 133 -17.00 -10.53 -12.65
CA THR A 133 -15.76 -9.74 -12.69
C THR A 133 -15.73 -8.70 -11.57
N LEU A 134 -16.84 -8.01 -11.31
CA LEU A 134 -16.93 -7.08 -10.19
C LEU A 134 -16.77 -7.76 -8.84
N ALA A 135 -17.30 -8.97 -8.66
CA ALA A 135 -17.12 -9.73 -7.42
C ALA A 135 -15.63 -10.06 -7.18
N ILE A 136 -14.91 -10.48 -8.23
CA ILE A 136 -13.46 -10.75 -8.18
C ILE A 136 -12.69 -9.47 -7.82
N LEU A 137 -12.97 -8.37 -8.51
CA LEU A 137 -12.32 -7.08 -8.25
C LEU A 137 -12.57 -6.58 -6.82
N ASN A 138 -13.78 -6.79 -6.28
CA ASN A 138 -14.11 -6.45 -4.90
C ASN A 138 -13.29 -7.29 -3.91
N GLN A 139 -13.20 -8.60 -4.12
CA GLN A 139 -12.41 -9.49 -3.26
C GLN A 139 -10.94 -9.11 -3.26
N ILE A 140 -10.34 -8.86 -4.44
CA ILE A 140 -8.95 -8.41 -4.56
C ILE A 140 -8.74 -7.06 -3.86
N THR A 141 -9.68 -6.12 -4.00
CA THR A 141 -9.60 -4.81 -3.34
C THR A 141 -9.62 -4.97 -1.82
N ALA A 142 -10.47 -5.85 -1.28
CA ALA A 142 -10.52 -6.15 0.14
C ALA A 142 -9.19 -6.72 0.67
N VAL A 143 -8.48 -7.52 -0.12
CA VAL A 143 -7.14 -8.00 0.25
C VAL A 143 -6.16 -6.84 0.37
N TYR A 144 -6.12 -5.91 -0.60
CA TYR A 144 -5.26 -4.71 -0.49
C TYR A 144 -5.59 -3.87 0.76
N GLU A 145 -6.87 -3.66 1.05
CA GLU A 145 -7.31 -2.91 2.24
C GLU A 145 -6.90 -3.59 3.54
N GLU A 146 -7.02 -4.92 3.64
CA GLU A 146 -6.63 -5.63 4.85
C GLU A 146 -5.11 -5.63 5.04
N GLN A 147 -4.34 -5.79 3.96
CA GLN A 147 -2.87 -5.70 4.01
C GLN A 147 -2.41 -4.29 4.43
N ALA A 148 -3.07 -3.24 3.94
CA ALA A 148 -2.79 -1.86 4.36
C ALA A 148 -3.06 -1.65 5.86
N LYS A 149 -4.20 -2.17 6.36
CA LYS A 149 -4.54 -2.11 7.79
C LYS A 149 -3.54 -2.89 8.64
N LEU A 150 -3.17 -4.10 8.21
CA LEU A 150 -2.19 -4.92 8.91
C LEU A 150 -0.84 -4.22 8.99
N HIS A 151 -0.36 -3.67 7.87
CA HIS A 151 0.90 -2.93 7.82
C HIS A 151 0.87 -1.72 8.77
N ALA A 152 -0.21 -0.92 8.75
CA ALA A 152 -0.36 0.20 9.67
C ALA A 152 -0.34 -0.22 11.15
N ARG A 153 -0.99 -1.34 11.50
CA ARG A 153 -0.96 -1.88 12.87
C ARG A 153 0.45 -2.32 13.27
N LEU A 154 1.17 -3.00 12.37
CA LEU A 154 2.55 -3.45 12.62
C LEU A 154 3.50 -2.28 12.79
N MET A 155 3.41 -1.26 11.93
CA MET A 155 4.19 -0.02 12.06
C MET A 155 3.92 0.69 13.39
N LYS A 156 2.65 0.84 13.80
CA LYS A 156 2.30 1.42 15.10
C LYS A 156 2.88 0.61 16.27
N LYS A 157 2.87 -0.72 16.18
CA LYS A 157 3.46 -1.61 17.20
C LYS A 157 4.98 -1.46 17.27
N GLN A 158 5.66 -1.41 16.12
CA GLN A 158 7.11 -1.24 16.04
C GLN A 158 7.53 0.11 16.62
N LEU A 159 6.83 1.19 16.25
CA LEU A 159 7.08 2.53 16.78
C LEU A 159 6.93 2.57 18.31
N ARG A 160 5.87 1.96 18.85
CA ARG A 160 5.69 1.84 20.30
C ARG A 160 6.84 1.08 20.98
N GLY A 161 7.32 0.00 20.37
CA GLY A 161 8.46 -0.76 20.89
C GLY A 161 9.73 0.10 20.98
N VAL A 162 10.06 0.81 19.89
CA VAL A 162 11.20 1.74 19.86
C VAL A 162 11.06 2.82 20.93
N ILE A 163 9.87 3.39 21.12
CA ILE A 163 9.62 4.38 22.17
C ILE A 163 9.86 3.78 23.57
N THR A 164 9.36 2.58 23.85
CA THR A 164 9.60 1.90 25.13
C THR A 164 11.10 1.65 25.37
N ASP A 165 11.86 1.30 24.33
CA ASP A 165 13.31 1.13 24.45
C ASP A 165 14.02 2.47 24.74
N ILE A 166 13.59 3.56 24.11
CA ILE A 166 14.09 4.92 24.40
C ILE A 166 13.80 5.30 25.86
N GLU A 167 12.58 5.08 26.36
CA GLU A 167 12.24 5.34 27.77
C GLU A 167 13.12 4.56 28.74
N LYS A 168 13.43 3.30 28.42
CA LYS A 168 14.29 2.45 29.25
C LYS A 168 15.72 2.98 29.28
N ILE A 169 16.28 3.31 28.12
CA ILE A 169 17.63 3.92 28.00
C ILE A 169 17.64 5.25 28.76
N ASN A 170 16.61 6.07 28.60
CA ASN A 170 16.53 7.37 29.23
C ASN A 170 16.49 7.27 30.76
N LYS A 171 15.71 6.33 31.31
CA LYS A 171 15.69 6.02 32.76
C LYS A 171 17.06 5.58 33.28
N GLN A 172 17.78 4.75 32.52
CA GLN A 172 19.13 4.32 32.87
C GLN A 172 20.12 5.50 32.85
N ALA A 173 20.08 6.33 31.81
CA ALA A 173 20.92 7.53 31.72
C ALA A 173 20.65 8.51 32.86
N ARG A 174 19.37 8.71 33.22
CA ARG A 174 18.95 9.56 34.35
C ARG A 174 19.48 9.03 35.68
N MET A 175 19.45 7.72 35.89
CA MET A 175 20.02 7.07 37.08
C MET A 175 21.54 7.26 37.14
N VAL A 176 22.26 7.10 36.02
CA VAL A 176 23.70 7.35 35.95
C VAL A 176 24.03 8.81 36.23
N ALA A 177 23.30 9.75 35.64
CA ALA A 177 23.44 11.19 35.90
C ALA A 177 23.16 11.55 37.36
N PHE A 178 22.18 10.90 37.98
CA PHE A 178 21.88 11.08 39.40
C PHE A 178 23.03 10.54 40.28
N ASN A 179 23.49 9.31 40.04
CA ASN A 179 24.60 8.72 40.79
C ASN A 179 25.88 9.55 40.65
N ALA A 180 26.17 10.04 39.45
CA ALA A 180 27.30 10.92 39.18
C ALA A 180 27.21 12.24 39.97
N ARG A 181 26.02 12.87 40.05
CA ARG A 181 25.79 14.05 40.90
C ARG A 181 26.03 13.77 42.37
N VAL A 182 25.56 12.62 42.89
CA VAL A 182 25.78 12.24 44.30
C VAL A 182 27.27 12.06 44.60
N VAL A 183 28.01 11.38 43.72
CA VAL A 183 29.46 11.17 43.87
C VAL A 183 30.20 12.51 43.78
N ALA A 184 29.85 13.37 42.83
CA ALA A 184 30.42 14.70 42.68
C ALA A 184 30.21 15.56 43.94
N ALA A 185 29.00 15.54 44.52
CA ALA A 185 28.70 16.24 45.76
C ALA A 185 29.54 15.72 46.94
N ARG A 186 29.73 14.40 47.05
CA ARG A 186 30.57 13.77 48.09
C ARG A 186 32.05 14.14 47.95
N ALA A 187 32.55 14.29 46.74
CA ALA A 187 33.93 14.68 46.46
C ALA A 187 34.22 16.17 46.75
N GLY A 188 33.21 16.98 47.10
CA GLY A 188 33.40 18.39 47.44
C GLY A 188 33.97 19.18 46.26
N GLN A 189 35.04 19.95 46.50
CA GLN A 189 35.68 20.75 45.44
C GLN A 189 36.20 19.88 44.28
N ALA A 190 36.71 18.68 44.54
CA ALA A 190 37.26 17.80 43.52
C ALA A 190 36.19 17.25 42.55
N GLY A 191 34.90 17.28 42.95
CA GLY A 191 33.79 16.80 42.11
C GLY A 191 33.11 17.89 41.27
N ARG A 192 33.54 19.15 41.34
CA ARG A 192 32.79 20.29 40.76
C ARG A 192 32.57 20.17 39.24
N GLU A 193 33.60 19.78 38.49
CA GLU A 193 33.48 19.60 37.04
C GLU A 193 32.58 18.42 36.68
N PHE A 194 32.65 17.33 37.44
CA PHE A 194 31.80 16.15 37.24
C PHE A 194 30.33 16.45 37.54
N ALA A 195 30.04 17.32 38.52
CA ALA A 195 28.68 17.78 38.82
C ALA A 195 28.04 18.53 37.64
N VAL A 196 28.82 19.34 36.92
CA VAL A 196 28.34 20.07 35.74
C VAL A 196 27.94 19.10 34.63
N VAL A 197 28.81 18.14 34.30
CA VAL A 197 28.53 17.12 33.27
C VAL A 197 27.28 16.31 33.62
N ALA A 198 27.15 15.90 34.88
CA ALA A 198 26.00 15.13 35.35
C ALA A 198 24.69 15.96 35.35
N GLY A 199 24.78 17.28 35.54
CA GLY A 199 23.66 18.20 35.38
C GLY A 199 23.19 18.32 33.92
N VAL A 200 24.13 18.48 32.98
CA VAL A 200 23.82 18.53 31.54
C VAL A 200 23.18 17.22 31.08
N LEU A 201 23.73 16.07 31.49
CA LEU A 201 23.15 14.77 31.15
C LEU A 201 21.71 14.61 31.67
N SER A 202 21.41 15.14 32.86
CA SER A 202 20.04 15.16 33.38
C SER A 202 19.10 16.01 32.51
N GLY A 203 19.57 17.18 32.06
CA GLY A 203 18.79 18.03 31.15
C GLY A 203 18.47 17.33 29.84
N ILE A 204 19.46 16.65 29.24
CA ILE A 204 19.27 15.84 28.03
C ILE A 204 18.22 14.74 28.28
N THR A 205 18.26 14.07 29.43
CA THR A 205 17.26 13.04 29.74
C THR A 205 15.85 13.62 29.89
N ASP A 206 15.72 14.83 30.42
CA ASP A 206 14.42 15.48 30.58
C ASP A 206 13.84 15.88 29.20
N GLU A 207 14.68 16.35 28.28
CA GLU A 207 14.30 16.64 26.89
C GLU A 207 13.84 15.38 26.13
N ILE A 208 14.54 14.25 26.32
CA ILE A 208 14.16 12.96 25.73
C ILE A 208 12.78 12.51 26.23
N ASP A 209 12.49 12.62 27.54
CA ASP A 209 11.18 12.28 28.11
C ASP A 209 10.06 13.12 27.47
N GLN A 210 10.30 14.41 27.25
CA GLN A 210 9.34 15.31 26.62
C GLN A 210 9.09 14.96 25.15
N MET A 211 10.15 14.65 24.40
CA MET A 211 10.04 14.21 22.99
C MET A 211 9.26 12.90 22.88
N VAL A 212 9.53 11.92 23.75
CA VAL A 212 8.81 10.64 23.79
C VAL A 212 7.33 10.86 24.08
N THR A 213 7.00 11.68 25.08
CA THR A 213 5.61 11.98 25.44
C THR A 213 4.85 12.61 24.27
N THR A 214 5.50 13.53 23.55
CA THR A 214 4.94 14.19 22.36
C THR A 214 4.73 13.18 21.21
N ALA A 215 5.70 12.29 20.97
CA ALA A 215 5.61 11.26 19.94
C ALA A 215 4.48 10.25 20.21
N LEU A 216 4.27 9.86 21.48
CA LEU A 216 3.16 8.97 21.88
C LEU A 216 1.80 9.63 21.68
N ALA A 217 1.67 10.92 22.01
CA ALA A 217 0.45 11.68 21.80
C ALA A 217 0.09 11.81 20.31
N ALA A 218 1.09 11.99 19.44
CA ALA A 218 0.90 12.05 17.98
C ALA A 218 0.58 10.67 17.36
N ALA A 219 1.01 9.57 17.99
CA ALA A 219 0.77 8.21 17.52
C ALA A 219 -0.51 7.56 18.11
N ALA A 220 -1.19 8.22 19.05
CA ALA A 220 -2.41 7.74 19.72
C ALA A 220 -3.58 7.71 18.76
#